data_AF-A0A955B1Z1-F1
#
_entry.id   AF-A0A955B1Z1-F1
#
_cell.length_a   1.000
_cell.length_b   1.000
_cell.length_c   1.000
_cell.angle_alpha   90.00
_cell.angle_beta   90.00
_cell.angle_gamma   90.00
#
_symmetry.space_group_name_H-M   'P 1'
#
loop_
_entity.id
_entity.type
_entity.pdbx_description
1 polymer ?
#
loop_
_entity_poly.entity_id
_entity_poly.type
_entity_poly.pdbx_seq_one_letter_code
_entity_poly.pdbx_strand_id
1 'polypeptide(L)'
;MLHHATRRDFLRNIGVGAATLPFVLNLPSLGWANTQARKKRMVVMFSPNGVVPSQFWPDEDGESFALKESLKPLEPFRDRTMVLHGVCDKVRGDGDNHMRGMGCLLTGVELFP
;
A
#
# COMPACT_ATOMS: atom_id res chain seq x y z
N MET A 1 33.51 -40.36 -17.99
CA MET A 1 34.39 -40.60 -16.81
C MET A 1 33.51 -40.63 -15.58
N LEU A 2 33.38 -41.79 -14.92
CA LEU A 2 32.67 -41.88 -13.64
C LEU A 2 33.57 -41.25 -12.58
N HIS A 3 33.13 -40.13 -12.00
CA HIS A 3 33.82 -39.51 -10.88
C HIS A 3 33.63 -40.43 -9.67
N HIS A 4 34.61 -41.29 -9.37
CA HIS A 4 34.58 -42.10 -8.17
C HIS A 4 34.80 -41.19 -6.96
N ALA A 5 33.71 -40.83 -6.27
CA ALA A 5 33.79 -40.11 -5.02
C ALA A 5 34.50 -40.97 -3.97
N THR A 6 35.60 -40.47 -3.40
CA THR A 6 36.30 -41.21 -2.35
C THR A 6 35.51 -41.13 -1.04
N ARG A 7 35.74 -42.07 -0.11
CA ARG A 7 35.19 -41.98 1.26
C ARG A 7 35.51 -40.64 1.93
N ARG A 8 36.67 -40.06 1.61
CA ARG A 8 37.10 -38.74 2.10
C ARG A 8 36.23 -37.62 1.52
N ASP A 9 35.95 -37.66 0.22
CA ASP A 9 35.07 -36.67 -0.42
C ASP A 9 33.65 -36.76 0.13
N PHE A 10 33.14 -37.98 0.36
CA PHE A 10 31.84 -38.20 0.98
C PHE A 10 31.74 -37.57 2.38
N LEU A 11 32.70 -37.87 3.26
CA LEU A 11 32.73 -37.33 4.62
C LEU A 11 32.93 -35.80 4.64
N ARG A 12 33.77 -35.26 3.74
CA ARG A 12 33.96 -33.81 3.59
C ARG A 12 32.65 -33.13 3.19
N ASN A 13 31.96 -33.66 2.20
CA ASN A 13 30.74 -33.02 1.67
C ASN A 13 29.59 -33.05 2.68
N ILE A 14 29.40 -34.18 3.40
CA ILE A 14 28.40 -34.25 4.47
C ILE A 14 28.76 -33.32 5.64
N GLY A 15 30.03 -33.30 6.06
CA GLY A 15 30.49 -32.44 7.14
C GLY A 15 30.28 -30.95 6.84
N VAL A 16 30.65 -30.50 5.63
CA VAL A 16 30.45 -29.11 5.18
C VAL A 16 28.96 -28.78 5.04
N GLY A 17 28.15 -29.70 4.49
CA GLY A 17 26.70 -29.50 4.36
C GLY A 17 26.01 -29.36 5.72
N ALA A 18 26.32 -30.25 6.67
CA ALA A 18 25.75 -30.20 8.01
C ALA A 18 26.20 -28.96 8.81
N ALA A 19 27.47 -28.55 8.67
CA ALA A 19 28.02 -27.38 9.35
C ALA A 19 27.44 -26.05 8.81
N THR A 20 27.09 -25.99 7.53
CA THR A 20 26.51 -24.79 6.90
C THR A 20 24.99 -24.67 7.12
N LEU A 21 24.31 -25.77 7.46
CA LEU A 21 22.86 -25.82 7.60
C LEU A 21 22.28 -24.79 8.60
N PRO A 22 22.84 -24.57 9.82
CA PRO A 22 22.32 -23.56 10.74
C PRO A 22 22.42 -22.13 10.19
N PHE A 23 23.46 -21.84 9.41
CA PHE A 23 23.67 -20.53 8.80
C PHE A 23 22.69 -20.28 7.64
N VAL A 24 22.42 -21.31 6.83
CA VAL A 24 21.46 -21.24 5.72
C VAL A 24 20.03 -21.13 6.23
N LEU A 25 19.66 -21.90 7.26
CA LEU A 25 18.31 -21.86 7.85
C LEU A 25 18.03 -20.56 8.61
N ASN A 26 19.07 -19.87 9.09
CA ASN A 26 18.94 -18.58 9.75
C ASN A 26 18.94 -17.39 8.75
N LEU A 27 18.97 -17.65 7.44
CA LEU A 27 18.75 -16.61 6.44
C LEU A 27 17.25 -16.25 6.41
N PRO A 28 16.88 -14.97 6.59
CA PRO A 28 15.47 -14.55 6.60
C PRO A 28 14.70 -14.93 5.33
N SER A 29 15.39 -15.05 4.19
CA SER A 29 14.83 -15.43 2.90
C SER A 29 14.49 -16.92 2.78
N LEU A 30 15.13 -17.80 3.56
CA LEU A 30 14.92 -19.26 3.51
C LEU A 30 14.11 -19.77 4.71
N GLY A 31 14.21 -19.11 5.87
CA GLY A 31 13.46 -19.49 7.08
C GLY A 31 12.02 -18.96 7.11
N TRP A 32 11.72 -17.85 6.42
CA TRP A 32 10.43 -17.14 6.52
C TRP A 32 9.77 -16.85 5.16
N ALA A 33 10.14 -17.60 4.12
CA ALA A 33 9.68 -17.39 2.75
C ALA A 33 8.15 -17.37 2.58
N ASN A 34 7.39 -17.83 3.59
CA ASN A 34 5.93 -17.92 3.54
C ASN A 34 5.20 -17.44 4.80
N THR A 35 5.88 -16.80 5.77
CA THR A 35 5.25 -16.37 7.04
C THR A 35 5.02 -14.86 7.15
N GLN A 36 5.59 -14.04 6.26
CA GLN A 36 5.32 -12.61 6.29
C GLN A 36 4.03 -12.28 5.55
N ALA A 37 2.99 -11.95 6.32
CA ALA A 37 1.77 -11.35 5.78
C ALA A 37 2.13 -10.19 4.85
N ARG A 38 1.48 -10.13 3.68
CA ARG A 38 1.73 -9.08 2.69
C ARG A 38 1.58 -7.71 3.36
N LYS A 39 2.60 -6.85 3.21
CA LYS A 39 2.57 -5.48 3.74
C LYS A 39 1.33 -4.75 3.20
N LYS A 40 0.43 -4.36 4.09
CA LYS A 40 -0.70 -3.48 3.76
C LYS A 40 -0.14 -2.07 3.53
N ARG A 41 -0.62 -1.37 2.50
CA ARG A 41 -0.23 -0.01 2.16
C ARG A 41 -1.50 0.83 2.04
N MET A 42 -1.48 2.02 2.65
CA MET A 42 -2.50 3.04 2.47
C MET A 42 -1.97 4.07 1.49
N VAL A 43 -2.78 4.44 0.50
CA VAL A 43 -2.48 5.51 -0.44
C VAL A 43 -3.57 6.56 -0.28
N VAL A 44 -3.14 7.80 -0.09
CA VAL A 44 -4.02 8.97 -0.01
C VAL A 44 -3.68 9.85 -1.20
N MET A 45 -4.70 10.25 -1.96
CA MET A 45 -4.56 11.12 -3.12
C MET A 45 -5.35 12.40 -2.87
N PHE A 46 -4.74 13.55 -3.17
CA PHE A 46 -5.38 14.86 -3.10
C PHE A 46 -5.37 15.48 -4.49
N SER A 47 -6.53 15.95 -4.94
CA SER A 47 -6.66 16.70 -6.20
C SER A 47 -6.72 18.20 -5.90
N PRO A 48 -5.64 18.97 -6.16
CA PRO A 48 -5.69 20.41 -5.98
C PRO A 48 -6.67 21.05 -6.95
N ASN A 49 -7.14 22.27 -6.63
CA ASN A 49 -8.04 23.08 -7.46
C ASN A 49 -9.47 22.54 -7.64
N GLY A 50 -9.82 21.43 -6.99
CA GLY A 50 -11.16 20.87 -7.02
C GLY A 50 -11.43 19.94 -8.20
N VAL A 51 -12.71 19.79 -8.53
CA VAL A 51 -13.24 18.87 -9.56
C VAL A 51 -14.37 19.56 -10.32
N VAL A 52 -14.74 19.06 -11.50
CA VAL A 52 -15.97 19.49 -12.19
C VAL A 52 -17.17 18.85 -11.47
N PRO A 53 -17.97 19.60 -10.68
CA PRO A 53 -18.89 18.99 -9.72
C PRO A 53 -19.97 18.12 -10.39
N SER A 54 -20.48 18.58 -11.54
CA SER A 54 -21.49 17.86 -12.32
C SER A 54 -20.99 16.53 -12.90
N GLN A 55 -19.67 16.34 -13.02
CA GLN A 55 -19.01 15.14 -13.56
C GLN A 55 -18.30 14.30 -12.48
N PHE A 56 -18.39 14.69 -11.21
CA PHE A 56 -17.73 14.01 -10.10
C PHE A 56 -18.73 13.48 -9.07
N TRP A 57 -19.60 14.34 -8.55
CA TRP A 57 -20.53 13.96 -7.47
C TRP A 57 -21.71 13.17 -8.01
N PRO A 58 -22.05 12.00 -7.42
CA PRO A 58 -23.27 11.28 -7.74
C PRO A 58 -24.52 12.14 -7.53
N ASP A 59 -25.57 11.87 -8.32
CA ASP A 59 -26.86 12.59 -8.21
C ASP A 59 -27.79 11.98 -7.15
N GLU A 60 -27.55 10.71 -6.77
CA GLU A 60 -28.37 9.94 -5.86
C GLU A 60 -27.51 9.36 -4.72
N ASP A 61 -28.12 9.26 -3.53
CA ASP A 61 -27.53 8.61 -2.37
C ASP A 61 -27.86 7.11 -2.34
N GLY A 62 -27.08 6.34 -1.57
CA GLY A 62 -27.29 4.90 -1.34
C GLY A 62 -26.32 4.03 -2.13
N GLU A 63 -26.56 2.72 -2.18
CA GLU A 63 -25.62 1.75 -2.78
C GLU A 63 -25.67 1.71 -4.31
N SER A 64 -26.74 2.25 -4.90
CA SER A 64 -27.07 2.12 -6.34
C SER A 64 -26.72 3.35 -7.17
N PHE A 65 -25.89 4.26 -6.66
CA PHE A 65 -25.50 5.47 -7.40
C PHE A 65 -24.68 5.18 -8.66
N ALA A 66 -24.81 6.04 -9.68
CA ALA A 66 -23.99 5.97 -10.89
C ALA A 66 -22.64 6.70 -10.68
N LEU A 67 -21.54 6.05 -11.07
CA LEU A 67 -20.23 6.70 -11.14
C LEU A 67 -20.21 7.64 -12.36
N LYS A 68 -19.94 8.92 -12.12
CA LYS A 68 -19.82 9.93 -13.18
C LYS A 68 -18.48 9.84 -13.92
N GLU A 69 -18.32 10.61 -14.99
CA GLU A 69 -17.15 10.58 -15.86
C GLU A 69 -15.81 10.59 -15.11
N SER A 70 -15.67 11.47 -14.10
CA SER A 70 -14.44 11.60 -13.31
C SER A 70 -14.13 10.37 -12.46
N LEU A 71 -15.13 9.55 -12.15
CA LEU A 71 -15.04 8.37 -11.30
C LEU A 71 -15.19 7.05 -12.07
N LYS A 72 -15.42 7.08 -13.40
CA LYS A 72 -15.49 5.88 -14.26
C LYS A 72 -14.33 4.90 -14.06
N PRO A 73 -13.06 5.33 -13.87
CA PRO A 73 -11.96 4.40 -13.61
C PRO A 73 -12.14 3.53 -12.36
N LEU A 74 -13.06 3.90 -11.45
CA LEU A 74 -13.38 3.14 -10.25
C LEU A 74 -14.48 2.08 -10.45
N GLU A 75 -15.08 1.97 -11.64
CA GLU A 75 -16.10 0.95 -11.94
C GLU A 75 -15.69 -0.49 -11.55
N PRO A 76 -14.45 -0.97 -11.80
CA PRO A 76 -14.01 -2.30 -11.36
C PRO A 76 -13.99 -2.48 -9.83
N PHE A 77 -14.09 -1.38 -9.08
CA PHE A 77 -14.06 -1.33 -7.63
C PHE A 77 -15.35 -0.72 -7.05
N ARG A 78 -16.45 -0.70 -7.80
CA ARG A 78 -17.72 -0.06 -7.40
C ARG A 78 -18.19 -0.51 -6.01
N ASP A 79 -18.23 -1.83 -5.77
CA ASP A 79 -18.67 -2.42 -4.50
C ASP A 79 -17.69 -2.17 -3.34
N ARG A 80 -16.57 -1.49 -3.62
CA ARG A 80 -15.53 -1.09 -2.66
C ARG A 80 -15.29 0.42 -2.66
N THR A 81 -16.18 1.19 -3.28
CA THR A 81 -16.08 2.63 -3.42
C THR A 81 -17.18 3.31 -2.61
N MET A 82 -16.79 4.22 -1.72
CA MET A 82 -17.69 5.11 -1.00
C MET A 82 -17.39 6.53 -1.46
N VAL A 83 -18.42 7.26 -1.92
CA VAL A 83 -18.32 8.69 -2.19
C VAL A 83 -18.93 9.43 -1.02
N LEU A 84 -18.13 10.29 -0.38
CA LEU A 84 -18.57 11.07 0.78
C LEU A 84 -18.59 12.55 0.40
N HIS A 85 -19.76 13.17 0.48
CA HIS A 85 -19.97 14.58 0.19
C HIS A 85 -20.43 15.32 1.46
N GLY A 86 -20.04 16.59 1.60
CA GLY A 86 -20.41 17.42 2.75
C GLY A 86 -19.43 17.40 3.93
N VAL A 87 -18.30 16.67 3.82
CA VAL A 87 -17.19 16.78 4.79
C VAL A 87 -16.27 17.91 4.35
N CYS A 88 -16.09 18.90 5.22
CA CYS A 88 -15.26 20.07 4.96
C CYS A 88 -14.18 20.20 6.04
N ASP A 89 -12.95 20.41 5.61
CA ASP A 89 -11.88 20.84 6.50
C ASP A 89 -12.14 22.29 6.95
N LYS A 90 -12.34 22.47 8.25
CA LYS A 90 -12.56 23.77 8.89
C LYS A 90 -11.36 24.21 9.74
N VAL A 91 -10.28 23.44 9.72
CA VAL A 91 -9.06 23.71 10.48
C VAL A 91 -8.37 24.95 9.88
N ARG A 92 -7.93 25.87 10.76
CA ARG A 92 -7.23 27.10 10.37
C ARG A 92 -5.73 26.95 10.67
N GLY A 93 -4.93 27.99 10.46
CA GLY A 93 -3.48 27.93 10.63
C GLY A 93 -2.78 28.97 9.77
N ASP A 94 -1.48 28.84 9.55
CA ASP A 94 -0.75 29.73 8.64
C ASP A 94 -1.02 29.42 7.15
N GLY A 95 -0.63 30.31 6.23
CA GLY A 95 -0.80 30.13 4.77
C GLY A 95 -2.18 30.48 4.20
N ASP A 96 -2.42 30.24 2.91
CA ASP A 96 -3.74 30.45 2.28
C ASP A 96 -4.58 29.14 2.24
N ASN A 97 -5.83 29.23 1.79
CA ASN A 97 -6.74 28.07 1.74
C ASN A 97 -6.25 26.92 0.83
N HIS A 98 -5.51 27.24 -0.23
CA HIS A 98 -4.94 26.24 -1.12
C HIS A 98 -3.84 25.44 -0.43
N MET A 99 -2.95 26.12 0.30
CA MET A 99 -1.87 25.48 1.04
C MET A 99 -2.41 24.64 2.22
N ARG A 100 -3.35 25.19 2.98
CA ARG A 100 -3.92 24.55 4.18
C ARG A 100 -4.67 23.25 3.84
N GLY A 101 -5.43 23.23 2.74
CA GLY A 101 -6.22 22.06 2.37
C GLY A 101 -5.39 20.78 2.20
N MET A 102 -4.12 20.89 1.78
CA MET A 102 -3.21 19.75 1.72
C MET A 102 -2.60 19.40 3.07
N GLY A 103 -2.15 20.40 3.83
CA GLY A 103 -1.44 20.20 5.10
C GLY A 103 -2.30 19.60 6.21
N CYS A 104 -3.58 19.97 6.24
CA CYS A 104 -4.52 19.58 7.30
C CYS A 104 -5.27 18.26 7.01
N LEU A 105 -5.26 17.78 5.75
CA LEU A 105 -6.13 16.69 5.26
C LEU A 105 -6.12 15.41 6.11
N LEU A 106 -4.94 14.96 6.54
CA LEU A 106 -4.78 13.69 7.27
C LEU A 106 -4.58 13.86 8.77
N THR A 107 -4.17 15.05 9.19
CA THR A 107 -3.78 15.32 10.56
C THR A 107 -4.93 15.94 11.36
N GLY A 108 -5.81 16.71 10.72
CA GLY A 108 -6.86 17.47 11.41
C GLY A 108 -6.31 18.49 12.39
N VAL A 109 -5.05 18.91 12.24
CA VAL A 109 -4.39 19.91 13.09
C VAL A 109 -3.98 21.12 12.27
N GLU A 110 -3.84 22.25 12.94
CA GLU A 110 -3.49 23.53 12.32
C GLU A 110 -2.11 23.46 11.65
N LEU A 111 -1.98 24.14 10.50
CA LEU A 111 -0.70 24.30 9.83
C LEU A 111 0.17 25.31 10.61
N PHE A 112 1.33 24.85 11.08
CA PHE A 112 2.35 25.67 11.75
C PHE A 112 3.29 26.35 10.73
N PRO A 113 3.91 27.50 11.08
CA PRO A 113 4.88 28.20 10.24
C PRO A 113 6.18 27.42 10.00
#